data_AF-J5HH77-F1
#
_entry.id   AF-J5HH77-F1
#
_cell.length_a   1.000
_cell.length_b   1.000
_cell.length_c   1.000
_cell.angle_alpha   90.00
_cell.angle_beta   90.00
_cell.angle_gamma   90.00
#
_symmetry.space_group_name_H-M   'P 1'
#
loop_
_entity.id
_entity.type
_entity.pdbx_description
1 polymer ?
#
loop_
_entity_poly.entity_id
_entity_poly.type
_entity_poly.pdbx_seq_one_letter_code
_entity_poly.pdbx_strand_id
1 'polypeptide(L)'
;MHTIDNGIKENFFNYEGRLNRKRYLFRNLALFGIGFALYIIIMILFIIAAGIQPQPAQNGGALTAAMLGLYGLFFLLCLPLTVSAYMLMIRRLHDLNMSGFFCLLNFVPLVNIGLGLYLFFKKGTEGDNDYGSDPLDMTGYVYGETAPAVPEHNDNPYARTDTAPKE
;
A
#
# COMPACT_ATOMS: atom_id res chain seq x y z
N MET A 1 11.29 -18.77 -0.36
CA MET A 1 9.97 -19.40 -0.53
C MET A 1 8.98 -18.29 -0.84
N HIS A 2 8.49 -18.16 -2.09
CA HIS A 2 7.41 -17.21 -2.40
C HIS A 2 6.15 -17.76 -1.74
N THR A 3 5.91 -17.35 -0.49
CA THR A 3 4.68 -17.68 0.21
C THR A 3 3.53 -17.07 -0.60
N ILE A 4 2.54 -17.88 -0.94
CA ILE A 4 1.23 -17.31 -1.25
C ILE A 4 0.90 -16.49 0.00
N ASP A 5 0.77 -15.17 -0.15
CA ASP A 5 0.50 -14.22 0.92
C ASP A 5 -0.81 -14.67 1.61
N ASN A 6 -0.69 -15.55 2.61
CA ASN A 6 -1.81 -16.19 3.28
C ASN A 6 -2.14 -15.38 4.54
N GLY A 7 -2.87 -14.29 4.34
CA GLY A 7 -3.35 -13.45 5.44
C GLY A 7 -3.43 -11.96 5.09
N ILE A 8 -4.16 -11.21 5.91
CA ILE A 8 -4.36 -9.76 5.71
C ILE A 8 -3.02 -9.03 5.89
N LYS A 9 -2.21 -9.44 6.86
CA LYS A 9 -0.91 -8.83 7.16
C LYS A 9 0.06 -8.99 5.99
N GLU A 10 0.16 -10.18 5.43
CA GLU A 10 1.08 -10.53 4.35
C GLU A 10 0.67 -9.85 3.04
N ASN A 11 -0.64 -9.71 2.80
CA ASN A 11 -1.17 -9.08 1.60
C ASN A 11 -1.06 -7.55 1.62
N PHE A 12 -1.26 -6.90 2.78
CA PHE A 12 -1.47 -5.46 2.88
C PHE A 12 -0.47 -4.73 3.79
N PHE A 13 0.06 -5.39 4.82
CA PHE A 13 0.92 -4.77 5.83
C PHE A 13 2.39 -5.24 5.78
N ASN A 14 2.77 -5.94 4.72
CA ASN A 14 4.15 -6.33 4.49
C ASN A 14 4.82 -5.37 3.49
N TYR A 15 6.04 -4.93 3.80
CA TYR A 15 6.88 -4.10 2.94
C TYR A 15 7.99 -4.90 2.23
N GLU A 16 8.21 -6.15 2.63
CA GLU A 16 9.29 -6.98 2.11
C GLU A 16 8.90 -7.70 0.83
N GLY A 17 9.91 -7.95 0.00
CA GLY A 17 9.76 -8.63 -1.28
C GLY A 17 9.16 -7.77 -2.38
N ARG A 18 8.83 -8.45 -3.48
CA ARG A 18 8.38 -7.83 -4.73
C ARG A 18 6.88 -7.97 -4.91
N LEU A 19 6.27 -7.01 -5.59
CA LEU A 19 4.85 -7.04 -5.94
C LEU A 19 4.64 -6.71 -7.42
N ASN A 20 4.11 -7.68 -8.16
CA ASN A 20 3.76 -7.50 -9.56
C ASN A 20 2.69 -6.41 -9.76
N ARG A 21 2.79 -5.65 -10.86
CA ARG A 21 1.83 -4.60 -11.23
C ARG A 21 0.35 -4.99 -11.14
N LYS A 22 -0.03 -6.22 -11.54
CA LYS A 22 -1.44 -6.66 -11.50
C LYS A 22 -1.94 -6.76 -10.05
N ARG A 23 -1.15 -7.41 -9.18
CA ARG A 23 -1.48 -7.54 -7.75
C ARG A 23 -1.48 -6.18 -7.06
N TYR A 24 -0.50 -5.33 -7.39
CA TYR A 24 -0.45 -3.95 -6.90
C TYR A 24 -1.74 -3.19 -7.26
N LEU A 25 -2.20 -3.26 -8.51
CA LEU A 25 -3.42 -2.58 -8.94
C LEU A 25 -4.68 -3.12 -8.23
N PHE A 26 -4.89 -4.43 -8.23
CA PHE A 26 -6.08 -5.01 -7.59
C PHE A 26 -6.13 -4.74 -6.09
N ARG A 27 -4.98 -4.79 -5.38
CA ARG A 27 -4.92 -4.48 -3.96
C ARG A 27 -5.19 -2.98 -3.69
N ASN A 28 -4.62 -2.07 -4.49
CA ASN A 28 -4.95 -0.64 -4.39
C ASN A 28 -6.42 -0.36 -4.70
N LEU A 29 -7.01 -1.04 -5.69
CA LEU A 29 -8.43 -0.92 -6.00
C LEU A 29 -9.32 -1.42 -4.85
N ALA A 30 -8.94 -2.51 -4.19
CA ALA A 30 -9.64 -3.00 -3.00
C ALA A 30 -9.57 -1.98 -1.85
N LEU A 31 -8.39 -1.41 -1.57
CA LEU A 31 -8.23 -0.35 -0.56
C LEU A 31 -9.06 0.89 -0.89
N PHE A 32 -9.08 1.30 -2.16
CA PHE A 32 -9.90 2.41 -2.64
C PHE A 32 -11.40 2.13 -2.45
N GLY A 33 -11.86 0.92 -2.78
CA GLY A 33 -13.25 0.50 -2.58
C GLY A 33 -13.67 0.52 -1.11
N ILE A 34 -12.81 0.04 -0.21
CA ILE A 34 -13.06 0.08 1.25
C ILE A 34 -13.12 1.53 1.74
N GLY A 35 -12.17 2.37 1.34
CA GLY A 35 -12.17 3.80 1.68
C GLY A 35 -13.41 4.53 1.15
N PHE A 36 -13.84 4.21 -0.07
CA PHE A 36 -15.04 4.77 -0.67
C PHE A 36 -16.30 4.35 0.09
N ALA A 37 -16.43 3.09 0.49
CA ALA A 37 -17.54 2.62 1.31
C ALA A 37 -17.58 3.33 2.68
N LEU A 38 -16.42 3.48 3.35
CA LEU A 38 -16.31 4.23 4.60
C LEU A 38 -16.74 5.69 4.42
N TYR A 39 -16.35 6.33 3.32
CA TYR A 39 -16.75 7.69 3.01
C TYR A 39 -18.28 7.81 2.88
N ILE A 40 -18.93 6.90 2.15
CA ILE A 40 -20.39 6.87 2.03
C ILE A 40 -21.07 6.68 3.38
N ILE A 41 -20.56 5.78 4.23
CA ILE A 41 -21.09 5.56 5.58
C ILE A 41 -21.01 6.85 6.42
N ILE A 42 -19.87 7.53 6.42
CA ILE A 42 -19.69 8.78 7.15
C ILE A 42 -20.62 9.88 6.62
N MET A 43 -20.81 9.97 5.31
CA MET A 43 -21.74 10.91 4.68
C MET A 43 -23.20 10.63 5.09
N ILE A 44 -23.61 9.37 5.13
CA ILE A 44 -24.95 8.99 5.61
C ILE A 44 -25.13 9.36 7.09
N LEU A 45 -24.14 9.05 7.93
CA LEU A 45 -24.16 9.41 9.36
C LEU A 45 -24.26 10.92 9.56
N PHE A 46 -23.57 11.72 8.73
CA PHE A 46 -23.66 13.16 8.77
C PHE A 46 -25.07 13.66 8.43
N ILE A 47 -25.69 13.14 7.37
CA ILE A 47 -27.06 13.51 6.96
C ILE A 47 -28.06 13.16 8.07
N ILE A 48 -27.94 11.98 8.68
CA ILE A 48 -28.79 11.56 9.81
C ILE A 48 -28.59 12.49 11.01
N ALA A 49 -27.34 12.78 11.38
CA ALA A 49 -27.03 13.66 12.50
C ALA A 49 -27.58 15.08 12.29
N ALA A 50 -27.54 15.59 11.05
CA ALA A 50 -28.10 16.89 10.68
C ALA A 50 -29.64 16.88 10.69
N GLY A 51 -30.28 15.80 10.25
CA GLY A 51 -31.74 15.66 10.19
C GLY A 51 -32.45 15.45 11.53
N ILE A 52 -31.73 14.98 12.56
CA ILE A 52 -32.29 14.72 13.90
C ILE A 52 -32.28 15.97 14.81
N GLN A 53 -31.62 17.07 14.41
CA GLN A 53 -31.52 18.26 15.26
C GLN A 53 -32.89 18.95 15.41
N PRO A 54 -33.40 19.16 16.65
CA PRO A 54 -34.62 19.93 16.89
C PRO A 54 -34.49 21.33 16.27
N GLN A 55 -35.55 21.84 15.63
CA GLN A 55 -35.55 23.16 14.96
C GLN A 55 -35.04 24.35 15.82
N PRO A 56 -35.26 24.43 17.16
CA PRO A 56 -34.66 25.50 17.96
C PRO A 56 -33.18 25.28 18.30
N ALA A 57 -32.59 24.13 17.95
CA ALA A 57 -31.22 23.72 18.25
C ALA A 57 -30.31 23.68 17.01
N GLN A 58 -30.73 24.26 15.87
CA GLN A 58 -29.90 24.45 14.67
C GLN A 58 -28.85 25.56 14.88
N ASN A 59 -28.10 25.43 15.97
CA ASN A 59 -26.95 26.26 16.25
C ASN A 59 -25.84 25.84 15.28
N GLY A 60 -25.42 26.73 14.39
CA GLY A 60 -24.38 26.43 13.40
C GLY A 60 -23.12 25.78 14.00
N GLY A 61 -22.77 26.14 15.23
CA GLY A 61 -21.64 25.55 15.96
C GLY A 61 -21.78 24.05 16.27
N ALA A 62 -22.98 23.54 16.55
CA ALA A 62 -23.19 22.11 16.85
C ALA A 62 -23.00 21.24 15.60
N LEU A 63 -23.49 21.72 14.44
CA LEU A 63 -23.28 21.07 13.15
C LEU A 63 -21.80 21.07 12.76
N THR A 64 -21.10 22.19 12.96
CA THR A 64 -19.65 22.27 12.69
C THR A 64 -18.85 21.32 13.58
N ALA A 65 -19.18 21.21 14.88
CA ALA A 65 -18.53 20.27 15.78
C ALA A 65 -18.77 18.80 15.37
N ALA A 66 -20.01 18.46 14.97
CA ALA A 66 -20.34 17.13 14.47
C ALA A 66 -19.59 16.79 13.16
N MET A 67 -19.46 17.75 12.23
CA MET A 67 -18.66 17.60 11.02
C MET A 67 -17.20 17.32 11.36
N LEU A 68 -16.59 18.14 12.22
CA LEU A 68 -15.19 17.96 12.64
C LEU A 68 -14.97 16.60 13.31
N GLY A 69 -15.90 16.16 14.17
CA GLY A 69 -15.84 14.85 14.82
C GLY A 69 -15.91 13.69 13.80
N LEU A 70 -16.83 13.75 12.84
CA LEU A 70 -16.99 12.73 11.80
C LEU A 70 -15.79 12.71 10.85
N TYR A 71 -15.25 13.87 10.46
CA TYR A 71 -14.03 13.94 9.66
C TYR A 71 -12.81 13.40 10.42
N GLY A 72 -12.69 13.71 11.72
CA GLY A 72 -11.63 13.16 12.57
C GLY A 72 -11.71 11.64 12.66
N LEU A 73 -12.91 11.10 12.86
CA LEU A 73 -13.14 9.65 12.86
C LEU A 73 -12.80 9.01 11.51
N PHE A 74 -13.25 9.61 10.41
CA PHE A 74 -12.92 9.14 9.06
C PHE A 74 -11.41 9.09 8.83
N PHE A 75 -10.69 10.15 9.21
CA PHE A 75 -9.24 10.21 9.11
C PHE A 75 -8.56 9.06 9.87
N LEU A 76 -8.97 8.82 11.13
CA LEU A 76 -8.46 7.72 11.94
C LEU A 76 -8.72 6.34 11.32
N LEU A 77 -9.91 6.13 10.74
CA LEU A 77 -10.26 4.89 10.05
C LEU A 77 -9.47 4.68 8.75
N CYS A 78 -9.09 5.76 8.08
CA CYS A 78 -8.29 5.69 6.85
C CYS A 78 -6.81 5.45 7.09
N LEU A 79 -6.26 5.76 8.27
CA LEU A 79 -4.84 5.55 8.59
C LEU A 79 -4.30 4.15 8.21
N PRO A 80 -4.92 3.02 8.61
CA PRO A 80 -4.44 1.70 8.24
C PRO A 80 -4.49 1.44 6.72
N LEU A 81 -5.48 2.01 6.02
CA LEU A 81 -5.58 1.91 4.55
C LEU A 81 -4.44 2.68 3.88
N THR A 82 -4.12 3.86 4.39
CA THR A 82 -3.00 4.68 3.89
C THR A 82 -1.67 3.97 4.10
N VAL A 83 -1.41 3.46 5.30
CA VAL A 83 -0.18 2.69 5.60
C VAL A 83 -0.04 1.50 4.66
N SER A 84 -1.13 0.74 4.47
CA SER A 84 -1.18 -0.37 3.53
C SER A 84 -0.86 0.04 2.09
N ALA A 85 -1.45 1.14 1.60
CA ALA A 85 -1.18 1.65 0.25
C ALA A 85 0.31 1.99 0.04
N TYR A 86 0.96 2.59 1.04
CA TYR A 86 2.39 2.89 1.00
C TYR A 86 3.26 1.62 1.04
N MET A 87 2.90 0.63 1.86
CA MET A 87 3.59 -0.67 1.90
C MET A 87 3.52 -1.40 0.55
N LEU A 88 2.37 -1.37 -0.12
CA LEU A 88 2.22 -1.91 -1.47
C LEU A 88 3.05 -1.14 -2.50
N MET A 89 3.14 0.19 -2.37
CA MET A 89 3.96 1.02 -3.24
C MET A 89 5.45 0.71 -3.08
N ILE A 90 5.92 0.51 -1.85
CA ILE A 90 7.30 0.09 -1.55
C ILE A 90 7.61 -1.26 -2.23
N ARG A 91 6.76 -2.28 -2.06
CA ARG A 91 6.95 -3.59 -2.72
C ARG A 91 6.92 -3.49 -4.25
N ARG A 92 6.18 -2.53 -4.80
CA ARG A 92 6.13 -2.27 -6.23
C ARG A 92 7.39 -1.57 -6.74
N LEU A 93 7.97 -0.67 -5.95
CA LEU A 93 9.29 -0.07 -6.23
C LEU A 93 10.39 -1.13 -6.18
N HIS A 94 10.34 -2.05 -5.21
CA HIS A 94 11.22 -3.20 -5.13
C HIS A 94 11.13 -4.11 -6.37
N ASP A 95 9.94 -4.29 -6.94
CA ASP A 95 9.76 -5.02 -8.20
C ASP A 95 10.41 -4.33 -9.42
N LEU A 96 10.72 -3.04 -9.31
CA LEU A 96 11.48 -2.26 -10.31
C LEU A 96 12.98 -2.15 -9.96
N ASN A 97 13.44 -2.90 -8.96
CA ASN A 97 14.76 -2.79 -8.35
C ASN A 97 15.12 -1.36 -7.90
N MET A 98 14.11 -0.63 -7.39
CA MET A 98 14.26 0.70 -6.83
C MET A 98 14.04 0.70 -5.33
N SER A 99 14.71 1.61 -4.63
CA SER A 99 14.52 1.80 -3.20
C SER A 99 13.07 2.17 -2.84
N GLY A 100 12.56 1.61 -1.76
CA GLY A 100 11.28 2.01 -1.17
C GLY A 100 11.20 3.50 -0.82
N PHE A 101 12.34 4.18 -0.65
CA PHE A 101 12.41 5.63 -0.37
C PHE A 101 11.73 6.50 -1.44
N PHE A 102 11.70 6.04 -2.69
CA PHE A 102 11.01 6.75 -3.78
C PHE A 102 9.49 6.87 -3.54
N CYS A 103 8.93 6.15 -2.57
CA CYS A 103 7.54 6.34 -2.11
C CYS A 103 7.25 7.78 -1.67
N LEU A 104 8.25 8.50 -1.15
CA LEU A 104 8.11 9.87 -0.67
C LEU A 104 7.85 10.88 -1.79
N LEU A 105 8.19 10.55 -3.03
CA LEU A 105 7.85 11.40 -4.19
C LEU A 105 6.33 11.56 -4.36
N ASN A 106 5.53 10.70 -3.73
CA ASN A 106 4.08 10.84 -3.71
C ASN A 106 3.58 12.10 -2.96
N PHE A 107 4.41 12.70 -2.10
CA PHE A 107 4.09 13.96 -1.42
C PHE A 107 4.39 15.21 -2.26
N VAL A 108 5.05 15.06 -3.40
CA VAL A 108 5.37 16.18 -4.30
C VAL A 108 4.26 16.29 -5.36
N PRO A 109 3.53 17.42 -5.44
CA PRO A 109 2.50 17.61 -6.46
C PRO A 109 3.05 17.44 -7.88
N LEU A 110 2.22 16.89 -8.79
CA LEU A 110 2.56 16.54 -10.18
C LEU A 110 3.55 15.38 -10.32
N VAL A 111 4.60 15.32 -9.49
CA VAL A 111 5.54 14.19 -9.46
C VAL A 111 4.83 12.91 -9.03
N ASN A 112 3.88 13.01 -8.10
CA ASN A 112 3.04 11.88 -7.68
C ASN A 112 2.24 11.24 -8.84
N ILE A 113 1.75 12.03 -9.80
CA ILE A 113 1.06 11.55 -11.00
C ILE A 113 2.06 10.79 -11.88
N GLY A 114 3.24 11.38 -12.13
CA GLY A 114 4.30 10.73 -12.91
C GLY A 114 4.76 9.41 -12.30
N LEU A 115 4.99 9.38 -10.98
CA LEU A 115 5.30 8.16 -10.24
C LEU A 115 4.17 7.13 -10.37
N GLY A 116 2.91 7.54 -10.17
CA GLY A 116 1.76 6.65 -10.29
C GLY A 116 1.68 5.99 -11.66
N LEU A 117 1.82 6.77 -12.74
CA LEU A 117 1.83 6.26 -14.11
C LEU A 117 3.03 5.32 -14.34
N TYR A 118 4.21 5.68 -13.85
CA TYR A 118 5.41 4.85 -13.95
C TYR A 118 5.20 3.49 -13.28
N LEU A 119 4.71 3.47 -12.04
CA LEU A 119 4.42 2.24 -11.30
C LEU A 119 3.34 1.39 -11.96
N PHE A 120 2.41 2.02 -12.68
CA PHE A 120 1.32 1.36 -13.38
C PHE A 120 1.78 0.66 -14.67
N PHE A 121 2.57 1.34 -15.49
CA PHE A 121 2.92 0.87 -16.83
C PHE A 121 4.25 0.15 -16.93
N LYS A 122 5.25 0.51 -16.11
CA LYS A 122 6.59 -0.07 -16.21
C LYS A 122 6.57 -1.56 -15.87
N LYS A 123 7.19 -2.41 -16.70
CA LYS A 123 7.38 -3.83 -16.37
C LYS A 123 8.35 -3.98 -15.19
N GLY A 124 8.10 -4.93 -14.29
CA GLY A 124 9.06 -5.34 -13.24
C GLY A 124 10.36 -5.88 -13.83
N THR A 125 11.40 -6.01 -13.01
CA THR A 125 12.68 -6.62 -13.41
C THR A 125 12.50 -8.09 -13.73
N GLU A 126 13.14 -8.57 -14.79
CA GLU A 126 13.11 -9.98 -15.17
C GLU A 126 14.17 -10.74 -14.36
N GLY A 127 13.81 -11.91 -13.83
CA GLY A 127 14.70 -12.69 -12.97
C GLY A 127 14.84 -12.12 -11.57
N ASP A 128 15.77 -12.66 -10.80
CA ASP A 128 16.04 -12.24 -9.41
C ASP A 128 16.57 -10.80 -9.36
N ASN A 129 16.23 -10.09 -8.27
CA ASN A 129 16.74 -8.76 -8.00
C ASN A 129 17.14 -8.60 -6.53
N ASP A 130 17.61 -7.41 -6.12
CA ASP A 130 18.11 -7.13 -4.76
C ASP A 130 17.05 -7.36 -3.66
N TYR A 131 15.77 -7.41 -4.06
CA TYR A 131 14.61 -7.57 -3.20
C TYR A 131 13.96 -8.96 -3.31
N GLY A 132 14.60 -9.90 -4.02
CA GLY A 132 14.23 -11.31 -4.10
C GLY A 132 13.83 -11.79 -5.49
N SER A 133 13.35 -13.03 -5.54
CA SER A 133 13.06 -13.72 -6.80
C SER A 133 11.89 -13.15 -7.58
N ASP A 134 11.89 -13.38 -8.89
CA ASP A 134 10.83 -12.88 -9.78
C ASP A 134 9.45 -13.41 -9.35
N PRO A 135 8.48 -12.53 -9.03
CA PRO A 135 7.13 -12.93 -8.63
C PRO A 135 6.34 -13.62 -9.75
N LEU A 136 6.81 -13.59 -10.99
CA LEU A 136 6.21 -14.28 -12.14
C LEU A 136 6.97 -15.55 -12.55
N ASP A 137 8.14 -15.82 -11.98
CA ASP A 137 8.89 -17.00 -12.36
C ASP A 137 8.25 -18.26 -11.76
N MET A 138 7.53 -18.97 -12.64
CA MET A 138 6.90 -20.24 -12.31
C MET A 138 7.88 -21.42 -12.34
N THR A 139 9.12 -21.26 -12.80
CA THR A 139 10.08 -22.38 -12.92
C THR A 139 10.44 -22.98 -11.55
N GLY A 140 10.58 -22.14 -10.51
CA GLY A 140 10.77 -22.60 -9.13
C GLY A 140 9.58 -23.39 -8.54
N TYR A 141 8.37 -23.23 -9.08
CA TYR A 141 7.19 -24.00 -8.65
C TYR A 141 7.15 -25.41 -9.24
N VAL A 142 7.76 -25.61 -10.42
CA VAL A 142 7.72 -26.88 -11.17
C VAL A 142 8.85 -27.82 -10.73
N TYR A 143 9.99 -27.29 -10.33
CA TYR A 143 11.18 -28.11 -10.01
C TYR A 143 11.48 -28.27 -8.51
N GLY A 144 10.71 -27.66 -7.61
CA GLY A 144 10.96 -27.76 -6.16
C GLY A 144 12.35 -27.24 -5.75
N GLU A 145 12.98 -26.46 -6.63
CA GLU A 145 14.32 -25.94 -6.43
C GLU A 145 14.22 -24.79 -5.43
N THR A 146 14.96 -24.91 -4.34
CA THR A 146 15.00 -23.89 -3.29
C THR A 146 15.35 -22.55 -3.93
N ALA A 147 14.52 -21.53 -3.66
CA ALA A 147 14.72 -20.18 -4.17
C ALA A 147 16.21 -19.80 -4.10
N PRO A 148 16.82 -19.35 -5.21
CA PRO A 148 18.21 -18.92 -5.20
C PRO A 148 18.40 -17.88 -4.09
N ALA A 149 19.50 -18.02 -3.35
CA ALA A 149 19.81 -17.16 -2.22
C ALA A 149 19.82 -15.70 -2.67
N VAL A 150 19.29 -14.80 -1.83
CA VAL A 150 19.48 -13.36 -1.99
C VAL A 150 20.96 -13.12 -2.27
N PRO A 151 21.34 -12.41 -3.35
CA PRO A 151 22.75 -12.23 -3.70
C PRO A 151 23.54 -11.71 -2.49
N GLU A 152 24.65 -12.39 -2.18
CA GLU A 152 25.47 -12.15 -0.99
C GLU A 152 26.08 -10.74 -0.97
N HIS A 153 26.17 -10.10 -2.13
CA HIS A 153 26.62 -8.73 -2.29
C HIS A 153 25.53 -7.88 -2.96
N ASN A 154 24.94 -7.01 -2.16
CA ASN A 154 24.00 -6.00 -2.62
C ASN A 154 24.77 -4.70 -2.87
N ASP A 155 25.05 -4.40 -4.14
CA ASP A 155 25.71 -3.16 -4.59
C ASP A 155 24.82 -1.92 -4.48
N ASN A 156 23.53 -2.09 -4.16
CA ASN A 156 22.60 -1.00 -3.94
C ASN A 156 22.69 -0.55 -2.47
N PRO A 157 23.31 0.62 -2.19
CA PRO A 157 23.55 1.11 -0.83
C PRO A 157 22.25 1.42 -0.05
N TYR A 158 21.10 1.36 -0.73
CA TYR A 158 19.77 1.58 -0.17
C TYR A 158 18.92 0.31 -0.07
N ALA A 159 19.41 -0.84 -0.55
CA ALA A 159 18.77 -2.11 -0.27
C ALA A 159 19.28 -2.63 1.09
N ARG A 160 18.35 -3.18 1.88
CA ARG A 160 18.56 -3.57 3.26
C ARG A 160 19.46 -4.82 3.30
N THR A 161 20.74 -4.64 3.63
CA THR A 161 21.69 -5.75 3.88
C THR A 161 21.39 -6.38 5.24
N ASP A 162 20.26 -7.08 5.36
CA ASP A 162 19.89 -7.82 6.57
C ASP A 162 20.41 -9.26 6.55
N THR A 163 21.53 -9.52 5.86
CA THR A 163 22.30 -10.73 6.12
C THR A 163 22.98 -10.56 7.48
N ALA A 164 22.29 -10.98 8.54
CA ALA A 164 22.95 -11.24 9.82
C ALA A 164 24.20 -12.11 9.55
N PRO A 165 25.35 -11.81 10.17
CA PRO A 165 26.50 -12.69 10.08
C PRO A 165 26.05 -14.06 10.59
N LYS A 166 26.22 -15.10 9.78
CA LYS A 166 26.14 -16.47 10.30
C LYS A 166 27.37 -16.64 11.20
N GLU A 167 27.16 -16.57 12.51
CA GLU A 167 28.12 -17.11 13.49
C GLU A 167 28.24 -18.63 13.34
#